data_AF-A0AAD5E2V3-F1
#
_entry.id   AF-A0AAD5E2V3-F1
#
_cell.length_a   1.000
_cell.length_b   1.000
_cell.length_c   1.000
_cell.angle_alpha   90.00
_cell.angle_beta   90.00
_cell.angle_gamma   90.00
#
_symmetry.space_group_name_H-M   'P 1'
#
loop_
_entity.id
_entity.type
_entity.pdbx_description
1 polymer ?
#
loop_
_entity_poly.entity_id
_entity_poly.type
_entity_poly.pdbx_seq_one_letter_code
_entity_poly.pdbx_strand_id
1 'polypeptide(L)'
;MSQQKTFKHTFTYTAPEAKSVLVTGTFDNWSKTQVLDFVNNGMFTATVQIPYETPGQDILYKYVVDEHWLTDSKTETTTDAEGNVNNILHAPVEPELAQTSVSEANVADAGPEQPKQESLPPLFVPPVVLPSDRAAYEGNTCYNLPLGYVTS
;
A
#
# COMPACT_ATOMS: atom_id res chain seq x y z
N MET A 1 -27.98 -17.30 -6.40
CA MET A 1 -26.81 -16.44 -6.72
C MET A 1 -26.55 -15.64 -5.47
N SER A 2 -25.37 -15.77 -4.86
CA SER A 2 -25.03 -14.94 -3.69
C SER A 2 -24.70 -13.54 -4.18
N GLN A 3 -25.35 -12.53 -3.60
CA GLN A 3 -25.01 -11.14 -3.87
C GLN A 3 -23.66 -10.84 -3.19
N GLN A 4 -22.71 -10.25 -3.92
CA GLN A 4 -21.47 -9.75 -3.30
C GLN A 4 -21.84 -8.53 -2.44
N LYS A 5 -21.59 -8.62 -1.13
CA LYS A 5 -21.86 -7.51 -0.21
C LYS A 5 -20.74 -6.48 -0.32
N THR A 6 -21.08 -5.23 -0.08
CA THR A 6 -20.15 -4.10 -0.09
C THR A 6 -20.32 -3.24 1.16
N PHE A 7 -19.30 -2.46 1.49
CA PHE A 7 -19.36 -1.38 2.46
C PHE A 7 -18.89 -0.06 1.83
N LYS A 8 -19.31 1.07 2.41
CA LYS A 8 -18.89 2.39 1.95
C LYS A 8 -17.67 2.84 2.73
N HIS A 9 -16.65 3.32 2.02
CA HIS A 9 -15.49 3.97 2.62
C HIS A 9 -15.22 5.31 1.93
N THR A 10 -14.91 6.34 2.71
CA THR A 10 -14.57 7.67 2.19
C THR A 10 -13.06 7.85 2.24
N PHE A 11 -12.43 7.84 1.07
CA PHE A 11 -11.02 8.18 0.93
C PHE A 11 -10.87 9.69 0.92
N THR A 12 -9.85 10.19 1.62
CA THR A 12 -9.48 11.60 1.62
C THR A 12 -7.99 11.71 1.38
N TYR A 13 -7.56 12.69 0.59
CA TYR A 13 -6.15 12.95 0.31
C TYR A 13 -5.88 14.45 0.25
N THR A 14 -4.71 14.90 0.72
CA THR A 14 -4.34 16.32 0.70
C THR A 14 -3.17 16.56 -0.25
N ALA A 15 -3.43 17.27 -1.36
CA ALA A 15 -2.42 17.73 -2.32
C ALA A 15 -2.80 19.10 -2.91
N PRO A 16 -2.32 20.21 -2.33
CA PRO A 16 -2.68 21.58 -2.77
C PRO A 16 -2.38 21.92 -4.22
N GLU A 17 -1.36 21.28 -4.80
CA GLU A 17 -0.88 21.57 -6.16
C GLU A 17 -1.33 20.53 -7.20
N ALA A 18 -2.05 19.48 -6.78
CA ALA A 18 -2.48 18.41 -7.68
C ALA A 18 -3.62 18.84 -8.59
N LYS A 19 -3.58 18.38 -9.85
CA LYS A 19 -4.68 18.59 -10.81
C LYS A 19 -5.69 17.47 -10.77
N SER A 20 -5.23 16.24 -10.56
CA SER A 20 -6.06 15.05 -10.46
C SER A 20 -5.53 14.11 -9.39
N VAL A 21 -6.45 13.55 -8.61
CA VAL A 21 -6.16 12.52 -7.62
C VAL A 21 -7.12 11.36 -7.86
N LEU A 22 -6.56 10.15 -7.99
CA LEU A 22 -7.30 8.91 -8.06
C LEU A 22 -6.90 8.01 -6.89
N VAL A 23 -7.80 7.12 -6.49
CA VAL A 23 -7.49 6.02 -5.57
C VAL A 23 -7.73 4.70 -6.30
N THR A 24 -6.85 3.74 -6.05
CA THR A 24 -6.92 2.41 -6.65
C THR A 24 -6.32 1.39 -5.69
N GLY A 25 -6.73 0.14 -5.80
CA GLY A 25 -6.30 -0.89 -4.87
C GLY A 25 -6.80 -2.27 -5.25
N THR A 26 -6.78 -3.19 -4.29
CA THR A 26 -7.28 -4.56 -4.48
C THR A 26 -8.74 -4.58 -4.91
N PHE A 27 -9.56 -3.66 -4.39
CA PHE A 27 -11.00 -3.57 -4.67
C PHE A 27 -11.36 -3.21 -6.13
N ASP A 28 -10.44 -2.58 -6.87
CA ASP A 28 -10.62 -2.28 -8.29
C ASP A 28 -9.54 -2.91 -9.17
N ASN A 29 -8.84 -3.93 -8.66
CA ASN A 29 -7.74 -4.60 -9.35
C ASN A 29 -6.68 -3.62 -9.90
N TRP A 30 -6.35 -2.57 -9.14
CA TRP A 30 -5.34 -1.57 -9.49
C TRP A 30 -5.61 -0.80 -10.81
N SER A 31 -6.88 -0.74 -11.23
CA SER A 31 -7.32 -0.22 -12.54
C SER A 31 -7.55 1.29 -12.62
N LYS A 32 -7.39 2.04 -11.51
CA LYS A 32 -7.51 3.52 -11.44
C LYS A 32 -8.91 4.02 -11.82
N THR A 33 -9.92 3.32 -11.31
CA THR A 33 -11.32 3.63 -11.65
C THR A 33 -11.94 4.73 -10.79
N GLN A 34 -11.36 5.02 -9.61
CA GLN A 34 -11.96 5.94 -8.64
C GLN A 34 -11.24 7.29 -8.65
N VAL A 35 -11.89 8.31 -9.21
CA VAL A 35 -11.41 9.69 -9.18
C VAL A 35 -11.91 10.37 -7.91
N LEU A 36 -11.05 11.15 -7.25
CA LEU A 36 -11.44 11.95 -6.09
C LEU A 36 -11.84 13.37 -6.52
N ASP A 37 -12.93 13.85 -5.95
CA ASP A 37 -13.44 15.19 -6.16
C ASP A 37 -12.66 16.19 -5.30
N PHE A 38 -12.25 17.31 -5.90
CA PHE A 38 -11.66 18.43 -5.17
C PHE A 38 -12.72 19.11 -4.28
N VAL A 39 -12.41 19.27 -3.00
CA VAL A 39 -13.31 19.89 -2.01
C VAL A 39 -12.87 21.34 -1.75
N ASN A 40 -11.77 21.53 -1.01
CA ASN A 40 -11.18 22.83 -0.69
C ASN A 40 -9.74 22.64 -0.17
N ASN A 41 -8.92 23.70 -0.20
CA ASN A 41 -7.59 23.73 0.41
C ASN A 41 -6.67 22.55 0.03
N GLY A 42 -6.75 22.06 -1.21
CA GLY A 42 -5.98 20.90 -1.66
C GLY A 42 -6.52 19.55 -1.20
N MET A 43 -7.70 19.50 -0.59
CA MET A 43 -8.32 18.26 -0.14
C MET A 43 -9.17 17.65 -1.25
N PHE A 44 -8.97 16.36 -1.48
CA PHE A 44 -9.68 15.53 -2.43
C PHE A 44 -10.43 14.43 -1.67
N THR A 45 -11.65 14.08 -2.10
CA THR A 45 -12.43 13.02 -1.46
C THR A 45 -13.22 12.17 -2.46
N ALA A 46 -13.42 10.89 -2.13
CA ALA A 46 -14.33 10.01 -2.84
C ALA A 46 -14.93 8.98 -1.88
N THR A 47 -16.23 8.71 -2.03
CA THR A 47 -16.89 7.61 -1.33
C THR A 47 -17.03 6.42 -2.28
N VAL A 48 -16.32 5.33 -1.97
CA VAL A 48 -16.24 4.12 -2.78
C VAL A 48 -17.02 3.00 -2.12
N GLN A 49 -17.73 2.20 -2.92
CA GLN A 49 -18.33 0.94 -2.48
C GLN A 49 -17.31 -0.17 -2.67
N ILE A 50 -16.78 -0.69 -1.56
CA ILE A 50 -15.75 -1.71 -1.54
C ILE A 50 -16.41 -3.07 -1.24
N PRO A 51 -16.17 -4.12 -2.05
CA PRO A 51 -16.63 -5.46 -1.71
C PRO A 51 -16.00 -5.94 -0.41
N TYR A 52 -16.76 -6.69 0.38
CA TYR A 52 -16.14 -7.47 1.45
C TYR A 52 -15.23 -8.53 0.80
N GLU A 53 -13.96 -8.46 1.13
CA GLU A 53 -13.01 -9.54 0.87
C GLU A 53 -13.21 -10.66 1.89
N THR A 54 -12.37 -11.70 1.84
CA THR A 54 -12.31 -12.70 2.91
C THR A 54 -12.25 -12.00 4.28
N PRO A 55 -13.06 -12.39 5.28
CA PRO A 55 -13.03 -11.78 6.60
C PRO A 55 -11.62 -11.75 7.17
N GLY A 56 -11.17 -10.57 7.60
CA GLY A 56 -9.80 -10.36 8.11
C GLY A 56 -8.75 -10.13 7.03
N GLN A 57 -9.13 -10.04 5.75
CA GLN A 57 -8.22 -9.65 4.69
C GLN A 57 -8.20 -8.12 4.53
N ASP A 58 -6.99 -7.57 4.56
CA ASP A 58 -6.77 -6.15 4.40
C ASP A 58 -6.88 -5.70 2.94
N ILE A 59 -7.35 -4.48 2.75
CA ILE A 59 -7.46 -3.84 1.45
C ILE A 59 -6.20 -2.99 1.25
N LEU A 60 -5.42 -3.32 0.23
CA LEU A 60 -4.27 -2.53 -0.16
C LEU A 60 -4.70 -1.49 -1.18
N TYR A 61 -4.24 -0.25 -1.01
CA TYR A 61 -4.56 0.84 -1.91
C TYR A 61 -3.41 1.85 -2.04
N LYS A 62 -3.50 2.70 -3.06
CA LYS A 62 -2.56 3.78 -3.32
C LYS A 62 -3.26 4.92 -4.05
N TYR A 63 -2.69 6.12 -3.95
CA TYR A 63 -3.15 7.29 -4.68
C TYR A 63 -2.33 7.47 -5.97
N VAL A 64 -3.01 7.87 -7.03
CA VAL A 64 -2.36 8.32 -8.27
C VAL A 64 -2.61 9.82 -8.38
N VAL A 65 -1.57 10.61 -8.16
CA VAL A 65 -1.61 12.08 -8.10
C VAL A 65 -0.83 12.61 -9.29
N ASP A 66 -1.53 13.21 -10.25
CA ASP A 66 -0.93 13.65 -11.52
C ASP A 66 0.00 12.59 -12.13
N GLU A 67 -0.51 11.35 -12.25
CA GLU A 67 0.19 10.17 -12.78
C GLU A 67 1.29 9.56 -11.88
N HIS A 68 1.54 10.13 -10.71
CA HIS A 68 2.52 9.61 -9.75
C HIS A 68 1.86 8.74 -8.68
N TRP A 69 2.43 7.56 -8.44
CA TRP A 69 1.98 6.63 -7.40
C TRP A 69 2.48 7.06 -6.02
N LEU A 70 1.57 7.54 -5.18
CA LEU A 70 1.87 8.05 -3.84
C LEU A 70 1.05 7.33 -2.77
N THR A 71 1.67 7.09 -1.63
CA THR A 71 0.96 6.68 -0.41
C THR A 71 0.65 7.88 0.46
N ASP A 72 -0.44 7.86 1.20
CA ASP A 72 -0.68 8.83 2.26
C ASP A 72 0.12 8.46 3.51
N SER A 73 1.04 9.34 3.91
CA SER A 73 1.82 9.19 5.15
C SER A 73 0.99 9.30 6.44
N LYS A 74 -0.25 9.80 6.35
CA LYS A 74 -1.16 9.95 7.50
C LYS A 74 -1.93 8.66 7.81
N THR A 75 -1.92 7.71 6.88
CA THR A 75 -2.58 6.42 7.05
C THR A 75 -1.53 5.31 7.08
N GLU A 76 -1.93 4.16 7.59
CA GLU A 76 -1.02 3.03 7.73
C GLU A 76 -0.57 2.53 6.35
N THR A 77 0.68 2.05 6.30
CA THR A 77 1.31 1.51 5.09
C THR A 77 1.89 0.13 5.36
N THR A 78 1.89 -0.71 4.34
CA THR A 78 2.57 -2.01 4.34
C THR A 78 3.48 -2.13 3.12
N THR A 79 4.47 -2.99 3.21
CA THR A 79 5.38 -3.32 2.10
C THR A 79 5.08 -4.75 1.66
N ASP A 80 4.78 -4.94 0.37
CA ASP A 80 4.54 -6.28 -0.17
C ASP A 80 5.85 -7.05 -0.41
N ALA A 81 5.75 -8.32 -0.80
CA ALA A 81 6.90 -9.18 -1.06
C ALA A 81 7.77 -8.70 -2.24
N GLU A 82 7.23 -7.83 -3.10
CA GLU A 82 7.93 -7.25 -4.25
C GLU A 82 8.60 -5.90 -3.89
N GLY A 83 8.42 -5.43 -2.65
CA GLY A 83 9.00 -4.19 -2.14
C GLY A 83 8.16 -2.95 -2.42
N ASN A 84 6.92 -3.09 -2.91
CA ASN A 84 6.04 -1.95 -3.11
C ASN A 84 5.42 -1.52 -1.79
N VAL A 85 5.47 -0.21 -1.51
CA VAL A 85 4.77 0.40 -0.38
C VAL A 85 3.37 0.82 -0.81
N ASN A 86 2.37 0.32 -0.08
CA ASN A 86 0.95 0.58 -0.28
C ASN A 86 0.32 1.03 1.04
N ASN A 87 -0.76 1.80 0.99
CA ASN A 87 -1.59 2.03 2.16
C ASN A 87 -2.46 0.80 2.46
N ILE A 88 -2.83 0.64 3.73
CA ILE A 88 -3.66 -0.46 4.22
C ILE A 88 -4.98 0.06 4.79
N LEU A 89 -6.07 -0.61 4.44
CA LEU A 89 -7.41 -0.36 4.96
C LEU A 89 -7.95 -1.68 5.54
N HIS A 90 -8.16 -1.68 6.86
CA HIS A 90 -8.82 -2.78 7.54
C HIS A 90 -10.33 -2.72 7.29
N ALA A 91 -10.87 -3.72 6.59
CA ALA A 91 -12.30 -3.81 6.33
C ALA A 91 -13.08 -3.97 7.65
N PRO A 92 -14.27 -3.35 7.78
CA PRO A 92 -15.14 -3.63 8.92
C PRO A 92 -15.58 -5.10 8.90
N VAL A 93 -15.86 -5.66 10.07
CA VAL A 93 -16.44 -7.00 10.16
C VAL A 93 -17.80 -7.01 9.46
N GLU A 94 -17.99 -7.96 8.55
CA GLU A 94 -19.27 -8.13 7.88
C GLU A 94 -20.40 -8.36 8.91
N PRO A 95 -21.53 -7.64 8.83
CA PRO A 95 -22.56 -7.66 9.86
C PRO A 95 -23.18 -9.04 10.14
N GLU A 96 -23.07 -9.99 9.22
CA GLU A 96 -23.58 -11.36 9.41
C GLU A 96 -22.64 -12.23 10.27
N LEU A 97 -21.33 -11.97 10.24
CA LEU A 97 -20.32 -12.69 11.04
C LEU A 97 -20.19 -12.13 12.47
N ALA A 98 -20.58 -10.87 12.67
CA ALA A 98 -20.58 -10.22 13.97
C ALA A 98 -21.61 -10.81 14.95
N GLN A 99 -22.64 -11.52 14.44
CA GLN A 99 -23.72 -12.07 15.27
C GLN A 99 -23.41 -13.46 15.86
N THR A 100 -22.41 -14.17 15.34
CA THR A 100 -22.11 -15.55 15.77
C THR A 100 -21.01 -15.64 16.84
N SER A 101 -20.38 -14.51 17.23
CA SER A 101 -19.18 -14.52 18.09
C SER A 101 -19.37 -13.88 19.48
N VAL A 102 -20.60 -13.55 19.88
CA VAL A 102 -20.93 -13.00 21.22
C VAL A 102 -21.87 -13.90 22.02
N SER A 103 -21.47 -15.15 22.21
CA SER A 103 -21.97 -15.97 23.32
C SER A 103 -20.88 -16.95 23.74
N GLU A 104 -20.49 -16.87 25.02
CA GLU A 104 -19.52 -17.70 25.76
C GLU A 104 -18.05 -17.25 25.79
N ALA A 105 -17.73 -16.30 26.68
CA ALA A 105 -16.59 -16.41 27.61
C ALA A 105 -16.60 -15.29 28.67
N ASN A 106 -17.55 -15.35 29.61
CA ASN A 106 -17.41 -14.70 30.92
C ASN A 106 -17.26 -15.78 32.00
N VAL A 107 -16.03 -16.24 32.27
CA VAL A 107 -15.65 -16.79 33.59
C VAL A 107 -14.21 -16.34 33.88
N ALA A 108 -14.01 -15.86 35.10
CA ALA A 108 -12.90 -15.06 35.60
C ALA A 108 -11.61 -15.83 35.94
N ASP A 109 -10.53 -15.06 36.09
CA ASP A 109 -9.65 -14.99 37.28
C ASP A 109 -8.13 -15.22 37.07
N ALA A 110 -7.37 -14.43 37.83
CA ALA A 110 -5.93 -14.47 38.16
C ALA A 110 -4.89 -14.02 37.10
N GLY A 111 -4.30 -12.83 37.32
CA GLY A 111 -2.94 -12.49 36.84
C GLY A 111 -1.85 -13.04 37.78
N PRO A 112 -0.58 -12.57 37.73
CA PRO A 112 0.11 -11.76 36.71
C PRO A 112 1.37 -12.48 36.14
N GLU A 113 1.85 -12.10 34.95
CA GLU A 113 3.28 -11.79 34.70
C GLU A 113 3.53 -11.47 33.22
N GLN A 114 4.23 -10.36 33.02
CA GLN A 114 4.56 -9.78 31.73
C GLN A 114 6.05 -10.02 31.47
N PRO A 115 6.47 -10.81 30.46
CA PRO A 115 7.84 -10.76 30.00
C PRO A 115 8.04 -9.48 29.18
N LYS A 116 8.90 -8.63 29.72
CA LYS A 116 9.53 -7.45 29.12
C LYS A 116 9.99 -7.74 27.69
N GLN A 117 9.36 -7.11 26.69
CA GLN A 117 9.87 -7.10 25.33
C GLN A 117 11.10 -6.18 25.27
N GLU A 118 12.24 -6.81 24.96
CA GLU A 118 13.54 -6.18 24.84
C GLU A 118 13.54 -5.22 23.64
N SER A 119 13.81 -3.94 23.91
CA SER A 119 13.96 -2.91 22.89
C SER A 119 15.25 -3.14 22.10
N LEU A 120 15.14 -3.62 20.86
CA LEU A 120 16.27 -3.53 19.93
C LEU A 120 16.52 -2.05 19.61
N PRO A 121 17.76 -1.55 19.69
CA PRO A 121 18.06 -0.16 19.38
C PRO A 121 17.80 0.12 17.89
N PRO A 122 17.40 1.35 17.51
CA PRO A 122 17.23 1.69 16.12
C PRO A 122 18.57 1.58 15.38
N LEU A 123 18.61 0.75 14.34
CA LEU A 123 19.74 0.70 13.42
C LEU A 123 19.76 2.01 12.61
N PHE A 124 20.82 2.77 12.83
CA PHE A 124 21.16 3.97 12.07
C PHE A 124 21.30 3.62 10.58
N VAL A 125 20.39 4.12 9.75
CA VAL A 125 20.53 4.12 8.29
C VAL A 125 21.01 5.51 7.85
N PRO A 126 22.17 5.62 7.18
CA PRO A 126 22.71 6.90 6.75
C PRO A 126 21.86 7.55 5.65
N PRO A 127 21.92 8.89 5.47
CA PRO A 127 21.16 9.56 4.42
C PRO A 127 21.62 9.08 3.04
N VAL A 128 20.67 8.59 2.23
CA VAL A 128 20.89 8.30 0.81
C VAL A 128 21.12 9.62 0.08
N VAL A 129 22.36 9.82 -0.35
CA VAL A 129 22.75 10.92 -1.24
C VAL A 129 22.16 10.64 -2.62
N LEU A 130 21.25 11.49 -3.07
CA LEU A 130 20.77 11.49 -4.46
C LEU A 130 21.95 11.89 -5.38
N PRO A 131 22.29 11.12 -6.42
CA PRO A 131 23.32 11.54 -7.36
C PRO A 131 22.78 12.68 -8.23
N SER A 132 23.34 13.87 -8.05
CA SER A 132 23.34 14.92 -9.08
C SER A 132 24.40 14.61 -10.14
N ASP A 133 24.07 14.95 -11.38
CA ASP A 133 24.93 15.02 -12.57
C ASP A 133 25.18 13.75 -13.40
N ARG A 134 24.39 13.65 -14.48
CA ARG A 134 24.84 13.80 -15.88
C ARG A 134 26.31 13.44 -16.16
N ALA A 135 26.55 12.23 -16.69
CA ALA A 135 27.67 11.97 -17.58
C ALA A 135 27.40 10.75 -18.48
N ALA A 136 27.65 10.94 -19.77
CA ALA A 136 27.61 9.93 -20.81
C ALA A 136 28.69 8.86 -20.61
N TYR A 137 28.34 7.60 -20.85
CA TYR A 137 29.15 6.65 -21.62
C TYR A 137 28.29 5.40 -21.89
N GLU A 138 27.78 5.25 -23.11
CA GLU A 138 27.31 3.96 -23.60
C GLU A 138 28.35 3.43 -24.56
N GLY A 139 29.09 2.43 -24.09
CA GLY A 139 30.05 1.67 -24.86
C GLY A 139 30.28 0.35 -24.17
N ASN A 140 29.47 -0.66 -24.51
CA ASN A 140 29.89 -2.06 -24.61
C ASN A 140 28.71 -2.95 -25.03
N THR A 141 28.70 -3.34 -26.31
CA THR A 141 28.03 -4.57 -26.74
C THR A 141 29.04 -5.71 -26.66
N CYS A 142 28.75 -6.66 -25.78
CA CYS A 142 29.41 -7.95 -25.68
C CYS A 142 29.05 -8.81 -26.89
N TYR A 143 30.01 -9.43 -27.57
CA TYR A 143 29.83 -10.76 -28.15
C TYR A 143 31.12 -11.59 -28.12
N ASN A 144 30.91 -12.86 -27.79
CA ASN A 144 31.87 -13.93 -27.56
C ASN A 144 32.79 -14.28 -28.75
N LEU A 145 34.00 -14.70 -28.38
CA LEU A 145 34.99 -15.53 -29.09
C LEU A 145 34.38 -16.79 -29.76
N PRO A 146 35.03 -17.45 -30.77
CA PRO A 146 36.41 -17.94 -30.65
C PRO A 146 37.33 -18.04 -31.88
N LEU A 147 38.63 -18.12 -31.52
CA LEU A 147 39.76 -18.86 -32.11
C LEU A 147 39.87 -18.97 -33.65
N GLY A 148 40.96 -18.42 -34.21
CA GLY A 148 41.44 -18.87 -35.51
C GLY A 148 42.53 -18.04 -36.17
N TYR A 149 43.74 -18.61 -36.13
CA TYR A 149 44.82 -18.52 -37.11
C TYR A 149 45.81 -17.33 -37.15
N VAL A 150 47.06 -17.79 -37.20
CA VAL A 150 48.37 -17.16 -37.34
C VAL A 150 48.70 -16.78 -38.79
N THR A 151 49.90 -16.20 -38.96
CA THR A 151 50.67 -15.81 -40.16
C THR A 151 50.55 -14.32 -40.49
N SER A 152 51.61 -13.56 -40.75
CA SER A 152 53.07 -13.76 -40.84
C SER A 152 53.78 -12.47 -40.41
#